data_AF-A0A7X9BBL8-F1
#
_entry.id   AF-A0A7X9BBL8-F1
#
_cell.length_a   1.000
_cell.length_b   1.000
_cell.length_c   1.000
_cell.angle_alpha   90.00
_cell.angle_beta   90.00
_cell.angle_gamma   90.00
#
_symmetry.space_group_name_H-M   'P 1'
#
loop_
_entity.id
_entity.type
_entity.pdbx_description
1 polymer ?
#
loop_
_entity_poly.entity_id
_entity_poly.type
_entity_poly.pdbx_seq_one_letter_code
_entity_poly.pdbx_strand_id
1 'polypeptide(L)' 'MKLNDIETQDSNEQHKNKNIQVDKKSELKELKELFDEGLIDADEYKLEKQKILSL' A
#
# COMPACT_ATOMS: atom_id res chain seq x y z
N MET A 1 -21.52 19.26 -35.40
CA MET A 1 -20.89 18.07 -34.78
C MET A 1 -19.77 18.57 -33.88
N LYS A 2 -19.88 18.37 -32.56
CA LYS A 2 -18.79 18.64 -31.63
C LYS A 2 -18.05 17.32 -31.45
N LEU A 3 -16.83 17.22 -31.99
CA LEU A 3 -15.91 16.14 -31.67
C LEU A 3 -15.29 16.46 -30.31
N ASN A 4 -15.70 15.71 -29.30
CA ASN A 4 -15.08 15.70 -27.98
C ASN A 4 -14.45 14.34 -27.80
N ASP A 5 -13.21 14.19 -28.24
CA ASP A 5 -12.37 13.05 -27.90
C ASP A 5 -10.96 13.59 -27.63
N ILE A 6 -10.81 14.28 -26.49
CA ILE A 6 -9.50 14.57 -25.91
C ILE A 6 -9.23 13.43 -24.93
N GLU A 7 -8.58 12.42 -25.50
CA GLU A 7 -7.37 11.78 -24.99
C GLU A 7 -7.22 11.71 -23.45
N THR A 8 -7.51 10.50 -22.96
CA THR A 8 -6.92 9.79 -21.82
C THR A 8 -5.86 10.57 -21.03
N GLN A 9 -6.29 11.26 -19.97
CA GLN A 9 -5.38 11.63 -18.89
C GLN A 9 -5.27 10.44 -17.93
N ASP A 10 -4.33 9.55 -18.24
CA ASP A 10 -3.77 8.54 -17.35
C ASP A 10 -3.38 9.22 -16.03
N SER A 11 -4.28 9.10 -15.07
CA SER A 11 -4.18 9.75 -13.78
C SER A 11 -3.45 8.82 -12.82
N ASN A 12 -2.13 8.69 -12.94
CA ASN A 12 -1.37 8.12 -11.83
C ASN A 12 0.08 8.60 -11.72
N GLU A 13 0.28 9.92 -11.73
CA GLU A 13 1.53 10.51 -11.25
C GLU A 13 1.28 11.22 -9.90
N GLN A 14 0.92 10.44 -8.88
CA GLN A 14 0.81 10.97 -7.52
C GLN A 14 2.12 10.85 -6.75
N HIS A 15 2.86 11.95 -6.80
CA HIS A 15 3.40 12.61 -5.61
C HIS A 15 4.50 11.85 -4.83
N LYS A 16 5.71 11.93 -5.38
CA LYS A 16 6.96 11.92 -4.60
C LYS A 16 6.98 13.12 -3.64
N ASN A 17 6.32 13.02 -2.48
CA ASN A 17 6.51 13.88 -1.28
C ASN A 17 5.68 13.41 -0.06
N LYS A 18 5.39 12.11 0.07
CA LYS A 18 4.78 11.45 1.25
C LYS A 18 5.63 10.28 1.76
N ASN A 19 6.94 10.36 1.57
CA ASN A 19 7.88 9.25 1.45
C ASN A 19 8.20 8.43 2.73
N ILE A 20 7.43 8.58 3.81
CA ILE A 20 7.68 7.86 5.09
C ILE A 20 6.38 7.33 5.70
N GLN A 21 5.25 8.03 5.53
CA GLN A 21 3.96 7.60 6.05
C GLN A 21 3.17 6.70 5.09
N VAL A 22 3.48 6.73 3.79
CA VAL A 22 2.81 5.84 2.81
C VAL A 22 3.35 4.41 2.92
N ASP A 23 4.63 4.24 3.26
CA ASP A 23 5.28 2.95 3.46
C ASP A 23 4.54 2.06 4.46
N LYS A 24 4.27 2.58 5.67
CA LYS A 24 3.64 1.77 6.74
C LYS A 24 2.29 1.18 6.33
N LYS A 25 1.50 1.89 5.53
CA LYS A 25 0.20 1.38 5.06
C LYS A 25 0.39 0.27 4.02
N SER A 26 1.40 0.36 3.16
CA SER A 26 1.77 -0.68 2.21
C SER A 26 2.30 -1.91 2.94
N GLU A 27 3.25 -1.71 3.87
CA GLU A 27 3.85 -2.79 4.66
C GLU A 27 2.80 -3.55 5.49
N LEU A 28 1.85 -2.85 6.10
CA LEU A 28 0.74 -3.49 6.83
C LEU A 28 -0.21 -4.28 5.92
N LYS A 29 -0.35 -3.87 4.67
CA LYS A 29 -1.17 -4.58 3.67
C LYS A 29 -0.48 -5.88 3.26
N GLU A 30 0.80 -5.80 2.90
CA GLU A 30 1.61 -6.97 2.55
C GLU A 30 1.68 -7.96 3.72
N LEU A 31 1.90 -7.47 4.94
CA LEU A 31 1.92 -8.32 6.13
C LEU A 31 0.59 -9.05 6.36
N LYS A 32 -0.55 -8.40 6.05
CA LYS A 32 -1.87 -9.02 6.13
C LYS A 32 -2.06 -10.07 5.04
N GLU A 33 -1.59 -9.82 3.83
CA GLU A 33 -1.64 -10.79 2.73
C GLU A 33 -0.85 -12.05 3.07
N LEU A 34 0.35 -11.92 3.66
CA LEU A 34 1.15 -13.06 4.13
C LEU A 34 0.42 -13.91 5.20
N PHE A 35 -0.30 -13.26 6.12
CA PHE A 35 -1.09 -13.96 7.13
C PHE A 35 -2.33 -14.63 6.53
N ASP A 36 -3.04 -13.93 5.63
CA ASP A 36 -4.23 -14.47 4.94
C ASP A 36 -3.87 -15.66 4.03
N GLU A 37 -2.66 -15.68 3.46
CA GLU A 37 -2.09 -16.81 2.71
C GLU A 37 -1.57 -17.95 3.60
N GLY A 38 -1.49 -17.74 4.92
CA GLY A 38 -0.95 -18.71 5.88
C GLY A 38 0.56 -18.90 5.78
N LEU A 39 1.29 -17.93 5.20
CA LEU A 39 2.75 -17.94 5.11
C LEU A 39 3.44 -17.61 6.44
N ILE A 40 2.73 -16.86 7.29
CA ILE A 40 3.16 -16.51 8.65
C ILE A 40 2.06 -16.87 9.65
N ASP A 41 2.47 -17.19 10.87
CA ASP A 41 1.55 -17.47 11.97
C ASP A 41 1.09 -16.18 12.69
N ALA A 42 0.16 -16.36 13.65
CA ALA A 42 -0.45 -15.25 14.36
C ALA A 42 0.53 -14.51 15.29
N ASP A 43 1.58 -15.16 15.77
CA ASP A 43 2.60 -14.53 16.60
C ASP A 43 3.57 -13.72 15.74
N GLU A 44 4.00 -14.26 14.59
CA GLU A 44 4.78 -13.53 13.59
C GLU A 44 4.06 -12.28 13.07
N TYR A 45 2.78 -12.41 12.72
CA TYR A 45 1.96 -11.28 12.26
C TYR A 45 1.89 -10.15 13.31
N LYS A 46 1.72 -10.50 14.59
CA LYS A 46 1.67 -9.50 15.67
C LYS A 46 3.01 -8.79 15.87
N LEU A 47 4.11 -9.53 15.83
CA LEU A 47 5.44 -9.00 16.05
C LEU A 47 5.82 -8.00 14.95
N GLU A 48 5.60 -8.38 13.69
CA GLU A 48 5.92 -7.52 12.54
C GLU A 48 5.00 -6.30 12.46
N LYS A 49 3.72 -6.47 12.79
CA LYS A 49 2.77 -5.36 12.90
C LYS A 49 3.18 -4.34 13.96
N GLN A 50 3.71 -4.79 15.09
CA GLN A 50 4.24 -3.89 16.12
C GLN A 50 5.48 -3.14 15.63
N LYS A 51 6.41 -3.79 14.91
CA LYS A 51 7.59 -3.12 14.35
C LYS A 51 7.21 -1.99 13.40
N ILE A 52 6.24 -2.24 12.51
CA ILE A 52 5.76 -1.22 11.54
C ILE A 52 5.06 -0.05 12.26
N LEU A 53 4.33 -0.34 13.35
CA LEU A 53 3.61 0.68 14.13
C LEU A 53 4.47 1.44 15.15
N SER A 54 5.59 0.87 15.63
CA SER A 54 6.39 1.39 16.74
C SER A 54 7.49 2.40 16.35
N LEU A 55 7.51 2.86 15.10
CA LEU A 55 8.36 3.96 14.59
C LEU A 55 7.66 5.32 14.69
#